data_AF-A0A2S4UQE7-F1
#
_entry.id   AF-A0A2S4UQE7-F1
#
_cell.length_a   1.000
_cell.length_b   1.000
_cell.length_c   1.000
_cell.angle_alpha   90.00
_cell.angle_beta   90.00
_cell.angle_gamma   90.00
#
_symmetry.space_group_name_H-M   'P 1'
#
loop_
_entity.id
_entity.type
_entity.pdbx_description
1 polymer ?
#
loop_
_entity_poly.entity_id
_entity_poly.type
_entity_poly.pdbx_seq_one_letter_code
_entity_poly.pdbx_strand_id
1 'polypeptide(L)'
;MKGIETILADVIWSLRAGGATERYAIDFDPNKPPGSELELSVEPLKTLHLPTLKENILRLYDLLFCAPDRADEPFDQFQLALNTLLDTGKTLDEIDTLKSSLSKSRSAAEKDAQDLTAFRNQVTHQKISCMRKEVKDLLATYTELFPVCEIFKRVDRKVSESQEMRLYKATHSTRDGIQKMIDWMDLPDFRVLQHTWQSTIVHELQNAALQTLPESYRKLKRVNTNHALVEQACSDCILVVKLLKIFMSKLSRADNEAVLQMPPDRHLALLRATSTINKDSSSLTIILDRILYGLDYRPNPAAPLARDAAQAMEVLNEYFDLQQGSHPRLDRREFQDWSTHWHKLFVIALERLHDSYEFAHPRSGET
;
A
#
# COMPACT_ATOMS: atom_id res chain seq x y z
N MET A 1 8.55 4.17 -45.70
CA MET A 1 9.38 4.13 -44.49
C MET A 1 8.55 4.68 -43.34
N LYS A 2 8.23 3.87 -42.32
CA LYS A 2 7.75 4.42 -41.04
C LYS A 2 8.85 5.34 -40.50
N GLY A 3 8.49 6.53 -40.03
CA GLY A 3 9.45 7.45 -39.42
C GLY A 3 10.08 6.78 -38.20
N ILE A 4 11.36 7.08 -37.96
CA ILE A 4 12.15 6.59 -36.82
C ILE A 4 11.40 6.85 -35.48
N GLU A 5 10.73 8.00 -35.36
CA GLU A 5 9.82 8.35 -34.27
C GLU A 5 8.67 7.36 -34.04
N THR A 6 8.09 6.83 -35.12
CA THR A 6 6.99 5.86 -35.04
C THR A 6 7.45 4.58 -34.37
N ILE A 7 8.73 4.20 -34.53
CA ILE A 7 9.28 2.98 -33.94
C ILE A 7 9.43 3.14 -32.41
N LEU A 8 9.99 4.26 -31.93
CA LEU A 8 10.10 4.51 -30.48
C LEU A 8 8.72 4.64 -29.83
N ALA A 9 7.81 5.37 -30.46
CA ALA A 9 6.43 5.50 -29.97
C ALA A 9 5.70 4.14 -29.93
N ASP A 10 5.86 3.30 -30.97
CA ASP A 10 5.27 1.96 -31.03
C ASP A 10 5.84 1.06 -29.91
N VAL A 11 7.16 1.15 -29.61
CA VAL A 11 7.80 0.39 -28.53
C VAL A 11 7.32 0.86 -27.16
N ILE A 12 7.34 2.16 -26.88
CA ILE A 12 6.82 2.72 -25.62
C ILE A 12 5.36 2.33 -25.41
N TRP A 13 4.55 2.36 -26.48
CA TRP A 13 3.15 1.94 -26.44
C TRP A 13 3.01 0.45 -26.14
N SER A 14 3.84 -0.42 -26.73
CA SER A 14 3.86 -1.86 -26.43
C SER A 14 4.20 -2.13 -24.96
N LEU A 15 5.20 -1.43 -24.41
CA LEU A 15 5.59 -1.52 -23.01
C LEU A 15 4.47 -1.05 -22.07
N ARG A 16 3.74 0.01 -22.47
CA ARG A 16 2.54 0.47 -21.76
C ARG A 16 1.42 -0.58 -21.79
N ALA A 17 1.22 -1.25 -22.91
CA ALA A 17 0.18 -2.26 -23.08
C ALA A 17 0.48 -3.57 -22.34
N GLY A 18 1.71 -3.76 -21.84
CA GLY A 18 2.15 -5.02 -21.24
C GLY A 18 2.42 -6.10 -22.29
N GLY A 19 2.68 -5.70 -23.54
CA GLY A 19 3.03 -6.62 -24.62
C GLY A 19 4.50 -7.04 -24.50
N ALA A 20 4.74 -8.35 -24.62
CA ALA A 20 6.06 -8.95 -24.57
C ALA A 20 6.99 -8.31 -25.62
N THR A 21 8.20 -7.97 -25.20
CA THR A 21 9.31 -7.58 -26.08
C THR A 21 9.76 -8.71 -27.03
N GLU A 22 9.16 -9.91 -26.89
CA GLU A 22 9.37 -11.16 -27.64
C GLU A 22 9.34 -11.04 -29.18
N ARG A 23 8.83 -9.94 -29.76
CA ARG A 23 9.02 -9.70 -31.20
C ARG A 23 10.48 -9.43 -31.59
N TYR A 24 11.39 -9.26 -30.63
CA TYR A 24 12.79 -8.88 -30.88
C TYR A 24 13.86 -9.60 -30.04
N ALA A 25 13.55 -10.67 -29.30
CA ALA A 25 14.57 -11.41 -28.54
C ALA A 25 14.33 -12.93 -28.58
N ILE A 26 15.36 -13.69 -28.98
CA ILE A 26 15.39 -15.15 -29.07
C ILE A 26 16.18 -15.75 -27.89
N ASP A 27 15.63 -16.86 -27.40
CA ASP A 27 16.14 -17.97 -26.56
C ASP A 27 16.34 -17.82 -25.03
N PHE A 28 15.68 -18.74 -24.32
CA PHE A 28 15.80 -19.00 -22.88
C PHE A 28 16.04 -20.51 -22.65
N ASP A 29 17.01 -20.86 -21.80
CA ASP A 29 17.48 -22.23 -21.52
C ASP A 29 16.59 -22.95 -20.47
N PRO A 30 16.14 -24.21 -20.70
CA PRO A 30 15.18 -24.90 -19.83
C PRO A 30 15.77 -25.60 -18.58
N ASN A 31 17.07 -25.53 -18.30
CA ASN A 31 17.71 -26.49 -17.38
C ASN A 31 18.08 -25.96 -15.98
N LYS A 32 17.15 -25.34 -15.23
CA LYS A 32 17.40 -25.02 -13.81
C LYS A 32 16.58 -25.92 -12.87
N PRO A 33 17.22 -26.70 -11.97
CA PRO A 33 16.52 -27.62 -11.08
C PRO A 33 15.85 -26.89 -9.90
N PRO A 34 14.76 -27.44 -9.34
CA PRO A 34 13.99 -26.80 -8.28
C PRO A 34 14.55 -27.17 -6.90
N GLY A 35 14.75 -26.17 -6.05
CA GLY A 35 15.02 -26.37 -4.62
C GLY A 35 15.80 -25.21 -3.99
N SER A 36 15.18 -24.53 -3.01
CA SER A 36 15.60 -23.33 -2.26
C SER A 36 15.25 -21.94 -2.85
N GLU A 37 14.20 -21.86 -3.67
CA GLU A 37 13.93 -20.72 -4.57
C GLU A 37 13.51 -19.38 -3.93
N LEU A 38 13.08 -19.32 -2.67
CA LEU A 38 12.39 -18.12 -2.14
C LEU A 38 13.33 -16.99 -1.67
N GLU A 39 14.41 -17.29 -0.95
CA GLU A 39 15.45 -16.28 -0.66
C GLU A 39 16.25 -15.93 -1.94
N LEU A 40 16.37 -16.88 -2.86
CA LEU A 40 17.07 -16.70 -4.16
C LEU A 40 16.24 -15.93 -5.21
N SER A 41 14.93 -15.76 -5.05
CA SER A 41 14.05 -15.09 -6.05
C SER A 41 13.95 -13.57 -5.84
N VAL A 42 14.07 -13.09 -4.59
CA VAL A 42 14.01 -11.65 -4.27
C VAL A 42 15.36 -10.95 -4.48
N GLU A 43 16.47 -11.66 -4.27
CA GLU A 43 17.81 -11.07 -4.38
C GLU A 43 18.13 -10.54 -5.79
N PRO A 44 17.80 -11.25 -6.90
CA PRO A 44 17.94 -10.71 -8.26
C PRO A 44 17.07 -9.46 -8.49
N LEU A 45 15.86 -9.44 -7.90
CA LEU A 45 14.96 -8.28 -7.99
C LEU A 45 15.64 -7.04 -7.39
N LYS A 46 16.24 -7.21 -6.20
CA LYS A 46 16.89 -6.14 -5.44
C LYS A 46 18.24 -5.71 -6.02
N THR A 47 19.09 -6.65 -6.41
CA THR A 47 20.50 -6.36 -6.75
C THR A 47 20.74 -6.13 -8.23
N LEU A 48 19.83 -6.61 -9.09
CA LEU A 48 19.98 -6.51 -10.54
C LEU A 48 18.82 -5.75 -11.18
N HIS A 49 17.60 -6.28 -11.09
CA HIS A 49 16.50 -5.79 -11.95
C HIS A 49 16.00 -4.41 -11.55
N LEU A 50 15.75 -4.13 -10.26
CA LEU A 50 15.30 -2.80 -9.83
C LEU A 50 16.38 -1.71 -9.98
N PRO A 51 17.66 -1.94 -9.65
CA PRO A 51 18.72 -0.98 -9.95
C PRO A 51 18.83 -0.69 -11.45
N THR A 52 18.80 -1.73 -12.30
CA THR A 52 18.83 -1.58 -13.76
C THR A 52 17.64 -0.78 -14.26
N LEU A 53 16.42 -1.06 -13.78
CA LEU A 53 15.22 -0.30 -14.14
C LEU A 53 15.34 1.18 -13.73
N LYS A 54 15.88 1.44 -12.54
CA LYS A 54 16.10 2.79 -12.02
C LYS A 54 17.06 3.59 -12.92
N GLU A 55 18.17 2.98 -13.31
CA GLU A 55 19.16 3.59 -14.20
C GLU A 55 18.61 3.81 -15.61
N ASN A 56 17.90 2.81 -16.15
CA ASN A 56 17.30 2.91 -17.47
C ASN A 56 16.28 4.05 -17.56
N ILE A 57 15.45 4.26 -16.52
CA ILE A 57 14.48 5.37 -16.51
C ILE A 57 15.17 6.73 -16.57
N LEU A 58 16.25 6.94 -15.80
CA LEU A 58 17.01 8.19 -15.86
C LEU A 58 17.70 8.35 -17.21
N ARG A 59 18.31 7.29 -17.72
CA ARG A 59 18.98 7.30 -19.01
C ARG A 59 18.02 7.61 -20.15
N LEU A 60 16.80 7.06 -20.11
CA LEU A 60 15.75 7.39 -21.07
C LEU A 60 15.34 8.85 -20.99
N TYR A 61 15.20 9.40 -19.78
CA TYR A 61 14.91 10.80 -19.61
C TYR A 61 16.00 11.68 -20.23
N ASP A 62 17.27 11.39 -19.94
CA ASP A 62 18.41 12.17 -20.45
C ASP A 62 18.51 12.11 -21.97
N LEU A 63 18.35 10.90 -22.55
CA LEU A 63 18.43 10.67 -23.99
C LEU A 63 17.28 11.32 -24.76
N LEU A 64 16.07 11.31 -24.19
CA LEU A 64 14.88 11.80 -24.87
C LEU A 64 14.64 13.31 -24.65
N PHE A 65 15.08 13.88 -23.52
CA PHE A 65 14.63 15.21 -23.12
C PHE A 65 15.76 16.18 -22.72
N CYS A 66 16.98 15.71 -22.45
CA CYS A 66 18.09 16.58 -22.02
C CYS A 66 19.24 16.66 -23.02
N ALA A 67 19.16 15.97 -24.16
CA ALA A 67 20.17 16.00 -25.21
C ALA A 67 20.18 17.38 -25.91
N PRO A 68 21.24 18.22 -25.81
CA PRO A 68 21.30 19.54 -26.44
C PRO A 68 21.23 19.48 -27.97
N ASP A 69 20.32 20.23 -28.60
CA ASP A 69 20.10 20.48 -30.05
C ASP A 69 21.12 19.83 -31.01
N ARG A 70 20.74 18.72 -31.69
CA ARG A 70 21.68 17.81 -32.39
C ARG A 70 21.35 17.60 -33.84
N ALA A 71 21.93 18.45 -34.69
CA ALA A 71 21.83 18.30 -36.15
C ALA A 71 22.72 17.18 -36.72
N ASP A 72 23.74 16.72 -35.97
CA ASP A 72 24.87 16.00 -36.59
C ASP A 72 24.83 14.46 -36.46
N GLU A 73 24.26 13.87 -35.40
CA GLU A 73 24.21 12.39 -35.22
C GLU A 73 22.91 11.87 -34.55
N PRO A 74 21.74 11.97 -35.21
CA PRO A 74 20.45 11.52 -34.67
C PRO A 74 20.30 9.98 -34.60
N PHE A 75 21.07 9.23 -35.39
CA PHE A 75 20.91 7.78 -35.52
C PHE A 75 21.48 7.00 -34.31
N ASP A 76 22.66 7.36 -33.82
CA ASP A 76 23.30 6.64 -32.70
C ASP A 76 22.55 6.85 -31.38
N GLN A 77 22.00 8.04 -31.18
CA GLN A 77 21.14 8.33 -30.03
C GLN A 77 19.78 7.66 -30.12
N PHE A 78 19.20 7.61 -31.32
CA PHE A 78 18.01 6.82 -31.56
C PHE A 78 18.25 5.35 -31.19
N GLN A 79 19.35 4.76 -31.67
CA GLN A 79 19.71 3.39 -31.32
C GLN A 79 19.92 3.24 -29.82
N LEU A 80 20.57 4.19 -29.16
CA LEU A 80 20.79 4.15 -27.72
C LEU A 80 19.49 4.24 -26.92
N ALA A 81 18.57 5.12 -27.31
CA ALA A 81 17.26 5.27 -26.69
C ALA A 81 16.39 4.03 -26.93
N LEU A 82 16.41 3.49 -28.15
CA LEU A 82 15.70 2.26 -28.51
C LEU A 82 16.22 1.07 -27.70
N ASN A 83 17.54 0.89 -27.64
CA ASN A 83 18.15 -0.18 -26.84
C ASN A 83 17.80 -0.03 -25.37
N THR A 84 17.89 1.18 -24.81
CA THR A 84 17.53 1.44 -23.40
C THR A 84 16.04 1.14 -23.14
N LEU A 85 15.14 1.43 -24.09
CA LEU A 85 13.72 1.06 -23.99
C LEU A 85 13.51 -0.46 -24.05
N LEU A 86 14.20 -1.16 -24.94
CA LEU A 86 14.14 -2.62 -25.04
C LEU A 86 14.66 -3.27 -23.76
N ASP A 87 15.79 -2.79 -23.23
CA ASP A 87 16.35 -3.25 -21.95
C ASP A 87 15.40 -2.97 -20.79
N THR A 88 14.74 -1.81 -20.78
CA THR A 88 13.69 -1.47 -19.81
C THR A 88 12.55 -2.48 -19.88
N GLY A 89 12.08 -2.78 -21.09
CA GLY A 89 11.02 -3.76 -21.32
C GLY A 89 11.37 -5.16 -20.83
N LYS A 90 12.54 -5.65 -21.22
CA LYS A 90 13.06 -6.94 -20.76
C LYS A 90 13.15 -7.00 -19.23
N THR A 91 13.69 -5.95 -18.61
CA THR A 91 13.80 -5.87 -17.14
C THR A 91 12.42 -5.93 -16.48
N LEU A 92 11.41 -5.29 -17.07
CA LEU A 92 10.04 -5.31 -16.57
C LEU A 92 9.39 -6.69 -16.73
N ASP A 93 9.63 -7.38 -17.86
CA ASP A 93 9.15 -8.74 -18.11
C ASP A 93 9.79 -9.75 -17.12
N GLU A 94 11.07 -9.57 -16.81
CA GLU A 94 11.79 -10.35 -15.78
C GLU A 94 11.21 -10.08 -14.36
N ILE A 95 10.94 -8.81 -14.02
CA ILE A 95 10.27 -8.43 -12.77
C ILE A 95 8.88 -9.06 -12.67
N ASP A 96 8.08 -9.03 -13.74
CA ASP A 96 6.74 -9.61 -13.77
C ASP A 96 6.80 -11.15 -13.64
N THR A 97 7.81 -11.79 -14.22
CA THR A 97 8.08 -13.23 -14.06
C THR A 97 8.41 -13.57 -12.61
N LEU A 98 9.33 -12.83 -11.98
CA LEU A 98 9.68 -13.00 -10.56
C LEU A 98 8.49 -12.72 -9.64
N LYS A 99 7.70 -11.69 -9.92
CA LYS A 99 6.45 -11.40 -9.22
C LYS A 99 5.47 -12.56 -9.29
N SER A 100 5.34 -13.23 -10.44
CA SER A 100 4.46 -14.40 -10.58
C SER A 100 4.91 -15.56 -9.69
N SER A 101 6.22 -15.71 -9.44
CA SER A 101 6.76 -16.72 -8.52
C SER A 101 6.36 -16.45 -7.05
N LEU A 102 6.33 -15.17 -6.64
CA LEU A 102 5.84 -14.77 -5.31
C LEU A 102 4.38 -15.19 -5.09
N SER A 103 3.57 -15.14 -6.14
CA SER A 103 2.15 -15.56 -6.10
C SER A 103 1.94 -17.08 -6.08
N LYS A 104 2.84 -17.85 -6.70
CA LYS A 104 2.74 -19.33 -6.79
C LYS A 104 3.08 -20.05 -5.47
N SER A 105 3.76 -19.39 -4.54
CA SER A 105 3.98 -19.90 -3.17
C SER A 105 2.68 -20.19 -2.39
N ARG A 106 1.54 -19.68 -2.88
CA ARG A 106 0.21 -19.81 -2.29
C ARG A 106 -0.37 -21.23 -2.32
N SER A 107 -0.01 -22.07 -3.30
CA SER A 107 -0.71 -23.36 -3.50
C SER A 107 -0.15 -24.56 -2.72
N ALA A 108 1.05 -24.44 -2.13
CA ALA A 108 1.65 -25.53 -1.34
C ALA A 108 1.59 -25.29 0.19
N ALA A 109 1.39 -24.04 0.62
CA ALA A 109 1.43 -23.62 2.02
C ALA A 109 0.03 -23.34 2.63
N GLU A 110 -1.04 -23.80 1.99
CA GLU A 110 -2.43 -23.50 2.40
C GLU A 110 -2.95 -24.32 3.59
N LYS A 111 -2.09 -25.04 4.32
CA LYS A 111 -2.54 -25.85 5.48
C LYS A 111 -1.88 -25.62 6.82
N ASP A 112 -0.74 -24.94 6.92
CA ASP A 112 -0.12 -24.69 8.22
C ASP A 112 0.30 -23.22 8.33
N ALA A 113 -0.37 -22.50 9.23
CA ALA A 113 0.01 -21.22 9.82
C ALA A 113 0.58 -20.14 8.87
N GLN A 114 -0.21 -19.08 8.59
CA GLN A 114 0.27 -17.82 7.98
C GLN A 114 1.66 -17.45 8.53
N ASP A 115 2.68 -17.52 7.68
CA ASP A 115 4.08 -17.16 7.95
C ASP A 115 4.28 -15.66 7.68
N LEU A 116 5.12 -14.97 8.48
CA LEU A 116 5.51 -13.58 8.22
C LEU A 116 6.15 -13.43 6.84
N THR A 117 6.84 -14.46 6.36
CA THR A 117 7.42 -14.52 5.01
C THR A 117 6.33 -14.48 3.94
N ALA A 118 5.27 -15.28 4.11
CA ALA A 118 4.14 -15.29 3.18
C ALA A 118 3.41 -13.94 3.15
N PHE A 119 3.24 -13.32 4.32
CA PHE A 119 2.70 -11.97 4.43
C PHE A 119 3.58 -10.93 3.72
N ARG A 120 4.90 -10.95 3.98
CA ARG A 120 5.88 -10.08 3.29
C ARG A 120 5.78 -10.24 1.78
N ASN A 121 5.71 -11.47 1.28
CA ASN A 121 5.60 -11.76 -0.15
C ASN A 121 4.33 -11.17 -0.76
N GLN A 122 3.20 -11.27 -0.06
CA GLN A 122 1.93 -10.68 -0.50
C GLN A 122 2.02 -9.15 -0.61
N VAL A 123 2.57 -8.48 0.41
CA VAL A 123 2.71 -7.01 0.41
C VAL A 123 3.72 -6.56 -0.65
N THR A 124 4.81 -7.31 -0.80
CA THR A 124 5.84 -7.07 -1.82
C THR A 124 5.25 -7.19 -3.23
N HIS A 125 4.42 -8.21 -3.47
CA HIS A 125 3.70 -8.38 -4.74
C HIS A 125 2.79 -7.19 -5.06
N GLN A 126 2.08 -6.65 -4.06
CA GLN A 126 1.25 -5.45 -4.22
C GLN A 126 2.11 -4.22 -4.55
N LYS A 127 3.23 -4.02 -3.85
CA LYS A 127 4.15 -2.90 -4.10
C LYS A 127 4.79 -2.96 -5.49
N ILE A 128 5.22 -4.14 -5.96
CA ILE A 128 5.70 -4.33 -7.34
C ILE A 128 4.60 -3.93 -8.34
N SER A 129 3.35 -4.30 -8.07
CA SER A 129 2.21 -3.93 -8.93
C SER A 129 1.97 -2.42 -8.98
N CYS A 130 2.08 -1.72 -7.84
CA CYS A 130 2.00 -0.26 -7.80
C CYS A 130 3.15 0.41 -8.55
N MET A 131 4.39 -0.04 -8.31
CA MET A 131 5.57 0.46 -9.03
C MET A 131 5.44 0.25 -10.55
N ARG A 132 4.96 -0.93 -10.99
CA ARG A 132 4.71 -1.23 -12.41
C ARG A 132 3.72 -0.24 -13.03
N LYS A 133 2.67 0.13 -12.28
CA LYS A 133 1.71 1.15 -12.70
C LYS A 133 2.36 2.53 -12.81
N GLU A 134 3.17 2.94 -11.84
CA GLU A 134 3.90 4.22 -11.89
C GLU A 134 4.85 4.31 -13.08
N VAL A 135 5.57 3.23 -13.40
CA VAL A 135 6.42 3.15 -14.60
C VAL A 135 5.58 3.25 -15.88
N LYS A 136 4.42 2.58 -15.93
CA LYS A 136 3.50 2.68 -17.06
C LYS A 136 2.95 4.09 -17.26
N ASP A 137 2.62 4.78 -16.17
CA ASP A 137 2.13 6.17 -16.20
C ASP A 137 3.24 7.14 -16.64
N LEU A 138 4.49 6.89 -16.25
CA LEU A 138 5.66 7.62 -16.75
C LEU A 138 5.84 7.41 -18.25
N LEU A 139 5.81 6.17 -18.74
CA LEU A 139 5.93 5.86 -20.16
C LEU A 139 4.81 6.50 -20.98
N ALA A 140 3.59 6.56 -20.45
CA ALA A 140 2.50 7.29 -21.09
C ALA A 140 2.79 8.80 -21.20
N THR A 141 3.35 9.39 -20.13
CA THR A 141 3.80 10.80 -20.13
C THR A 141 4.90 11.03 -21.19
N TYR A 142 5.83 10.08 -21.37
CA TYR A 142 6.84 10.17 -22.41
C TYR A 142 6.22 10.13 -23.80
N THR A 143 5.26 9.23 -24.07
CA THR A 143 4.59 9.18 -25.39
C THR A 143 3.83 10.46 -25.73
N GLU A 144 3.16 11.08 -24.76
CA GLU A 144 2.43 12.34 -24.97
C GLU A 144 3.36 13.49 -25.36
N LEU A 145 4.59 13.48 -24.86
CA LEU A 145 5.55 14.58 -24.98
C LEU A 145 6.62 14.33 -26.04
N PHE A 146 6.81 13.09 -26.46
CA PHE A 146 7.72 12.70 -27.54
C PHE A 146 7.53 13.52 -28.84
N PRO A 147 6.31 13.83 -29.32
CA PRO A 147 6.11 14.67 -30.50
C PRO A 147 6.52 16.14 -30.31
N VAL A 148 6.71 16.60 -29.07
CA VAL A 148 6.97 18.00 -28.72
C VAL A 148 8.47 18.24 -28.48
N CYS A 149 9.24 17.21 -28.14
CA CYS A 149 10.62 17.35 -27.69
C CYS A 149 11.68 17.46 -28.79
N GLU A 150 11.26 17.72 -30.05
CA GLU A 150 12.11 18.04 -31.21
C GLU A 150 13.28 17.08 -31.53
N ILE A 151 13.40 15.93 -30.84
CA ILE A 151 14.48 14.92 -30.99
C ILE A 151 14.71 14.55 -32.47
N PHE A 152 13.65 14.55 -33.27
CA PHE A 152 13.66 14.23 -34.69
C PHE A 152 12.85 15.25 -35.51
N LYS A 153 12.99 16.57 -35.25
CA LYS A 153 12.31 17.69 -35.95
C LYS A 153 11.10 17.36 -36.85
N ARG A 154 9.89 17.58 -36.32
CA ARG A 154 8.90 18.53 -36.91
C ARG A 154 7.72 18.82 -35.97
N VAL A 155 7.94 19.61 -34.92
CA VAL A 155 6.88 20.47 -34.38
C VAL A 155 7.54 21.76 -33.87
N ASP A 156 7.20 22.93 -34.44
CA ASP A 156 7.57 24.27 -33.95
C ASP A 156 6.93 24.62 -32.59
N ARG A 157 6.78 23.63 -31.70
CA ARG A 157 6.20 23.83 -30.37
C ARG A 157 7.32 23.65 -29.36
N LYS A 158 7.87 24.78 -28.92
CA LYS A 158 8.65 24.84 -27.68
C LYS A 158 7.88 24.13 -26.58
N VAL A 159 8.50 23.11 -25.99
CA VAL A 159 8.01 22.51 -24.74
C VAL A 159 7.89 23.64 -23.72
N SER A 160 6.74 23.76 -23.07
CA SER A 160 6.58 24.74 -22.00
C SER A 160 7.44 24.33 -20.80
N GLU A 161 8.04 25.28 -20.08
CA GLU A 161 8.70 25.03 -18.78
C GLU A 161 7.83 24.20 -17.83
N SER A 162 6.50 24.34 -17.91
CA SER A 162 5.54 23.56 -17.13
C SER A 162 5.53 22.06 -17.48
N GLN A 163 5.73 21.72 -18.75
CA GLN A 163 5.79 20.35 -19.26
C GLN A 163 7.14 19.71 -18.94
N GLU A 164 8.24 20.44 -19.08
CA GLU A 164 9.59 20.00 -18.66
C GLU A 164 9.62 19.69 -17.16
N MET A 165 9.08 20.61 -16.35
CA MET A 165 8.98 20.41 -14.90
C MET A 165 8.10 19.21 -14.55
N ARG A 166 7.03 18.94 -15.32
CA ARG A 166 6.19 17.75 -15.14
C ARG A 166 6.93 16.46 -15.47
N LEU A 167 7.67 16.42 -16.57
CA LEU A 167 8.53 15.31 -16.98
C LEU A 167 9.60 15.00 -15.96
N TYR A 168 10.32 16.03 -15.53
CA TYR A 168 11.35 15.95 -14.50
C TYR A 168 10.75 15.36 -13.21
N LYS A 169 9.65 15.93 -12.71
CA LYS A 169 8.97 15.44 -11.51
C LYS A 169 8.49 14.00 -11.65
N ALA A 170 7.87 13.63 -12.76
CA ALA A 170 7.38 12.27 -12.99
C ALA A 170 8.55 11.27 -13.00
N THR A 171 9.61 11.56 -13.76
CA THR A 171 10.80 10.71 -13.86
C THR A 171 11.46 10.50 -12.50
N HIS A 172 11.75 11.59 -11.78
CA HIS A 172 12.38 11.52 -10.47
C HIS A 172 11.49 10.86 -9.43
N SER A 173 10.17 11.09 -9.47
CA SER A 173 9.22 10.42 -8.58
C SER A 173 9.18 8.91 -8.82
N THR A 174 9.16 8.45 -10.08
CA THR A 174 9.20 7.01 -10.41
C THR A 174 10.53 6.39 -10.00
N ARG A 175 11.65 7.09 -10.22
CA ARG A 175 12.98 6.67 -9.75
C ARG A 175 13.00 6.48 -8.23
N ASP A 176 12.48 7.45 -7.49
CA ASP A 176 12.40 7.40 -6.04
C ASP A 176 11.44 6.31 -5.55
N GLY A 177 10.36 6.03 -6.29
CA GLY A 177 9.48 4.90 -6.06
C GLY A 177 10.20 3.56 -6.17
N ILE A 178 11.03 3.38 -7.21
CA ILE A 178 11.87 2.18 -7.39
C ILE A 178 12.91 2.09 -6.26
N GLN A 179 13.56 3.19 -5.88
CA GLN A 179 14.50 3.18 -4.75
C GLN A 179 13.80 2.76 -3.44
N LYS A 180 12.62 3.30 -3.14
CA LYS A 180 11.82 2.88 -1.99
C LYS A 180 11.44 1.40 -2.03
N MET A 181 11.29 0.82 -3.23
CA MET A 181 11.03 -0.61 -3.40
C MET A 181 12.29 -1.45 -3.13
N ILE A 182 13.47 -0.97 -3.50
CA ILE A 182 14.76 -1.58 -3.13
C ILE A 182 14.89 -1.54 -1.59
N ASP A 183 14.72 -0.36 -0.99
CA ASP A 183 14.82 -0.18 0.46
C ASP A 183 13.77 -1.03 1.22
N TRP A 184 12.58 -1.21 0.64
CA TRP A 184 11.53 -2.09 1.18
C TRP A 184 12.00 -3.53 1.31
N MET A 185 12.77 -4.04 0.35
CA MET A 185 13.28 -5.40 0.39
C MET A 185 14.36 -5.60 1.46
N ASP A 186 14.97 -4.52 1.96
CA ASP A 186 15.92 -4.52 3.07
C ASP A 186 15.27 -4.38 4.45
N LEU A 187 13.97 -4.09 4.49
CA LEU A 187 13.28 -3.95 5.78
C LEU A 187 13.19 -5.29 6.49
N PRO A 188 13.40 -5.35 7.82
CA PRO A 188 13.08 -6.53 8.60
C PRO A 188 11.56 -6.73 8.65
N ASP A 189 11.11 -7.97 8.88
CA ASP A 189 9.67 -8.32 8.81
C ASP A 189 8.81 -7.50 9.76
N PHE A 190 9.32 -7.14 10.93
CA PHE A 190 8.59 -6.26 11.84
C PHE A 190 8.37 -4.86 11.25
N ARG A 191 9.34 -4.29 10.51
CA ARG A 191 9.17 -3.00 9.83
C ARG A 191 8.14 -3.09 8.70
N VAL A 192 8.06 -4.25 8.02
CA VAL A 192 7.02 -4.55 7.04
C VAL A 192 5.63 -4.53 7.70
N LEU A 193 5.47 -5.15 8.87
CA LEU A 193 4.24 -5.10 9.67
C LEU A 193 3.86 -3.67 10.05
N GLN A 194 4.82 -2.89 10.56
CA GLN A 194 4.59 -1.50 10.96
C GLN A 194 4.12 -0.63 9.79
N HIS A 195 4.70 -0.82 8.60
CA HIS A 195 4.28 -0.11 7.40
C HIS A 195 2.86 -0.51 6.97
N THR A 196 2.46 -1.78 7.12
CA THR A 196 1.07 -2.18 6.83
C THR A 196 0.10 -1.53 7.82
N TRP A 197 0.40 -1.56 9.13
CA TRP A 197 -0.43 -0.87 10.11
C TRP A 197 -0.55 0.63 9.84
N GLN A 198 0.55 1.28 9.44
CA GLN A 198 0.53 2.69 9.07
C GLN A 198 -0.30 2.94 7.80
N SER A 199 -0.08 2.17 6.74
CA SER A 199 -0.70 2.37 5.43
C SER A 199 -2.19 2.06 5.45
N THR A 200 -2.57 0.89 5.96
CA THR A 200 -3.95 0.38 5.89
C THR A 200 -4.84 1.06 6.91
N ILE A 201 -4.31 1.41 8.10
CA ILE A 201 -5.17 1.76 9.23
C ILE A 201 -5.16 3.25 9.54
N VAL A 202 -4.06 3.96 9.29
CA VAL A 202 -4.06 5.42 9.51
C VAL A 202 -4.84 6.13 8.40
N HIS A 203 -4.73 5.74 7.13
CA HIS A 203 -5.42 6.42 6.05
C HIS A 203 -6.92 6.13 6.02
N GLU A 204 -7.32 4.86 6.17
CA GLU A 204 -8.74 4.49 6.07
C GLU A 204 -9.54 4.87 7.31
N LEU A 205 -9.03 4.64 8.54
CA LEU A 205 -9.71 5.13 9.76
C LEU A 205 -9.76 6.65 9.81
N GLN A 206 -8.74 7.35 9.29
CA GLN A 206 -8.75 8.80 9.25
C GLN A 206 -9.79 9.34 8.28
N ASN A 207 -9.91 8.75 7.09
CA ASN A 207 -10.94 9.15 6.14
C ASN A 207 -12.34 8.84 6.69
N ALA A 208 -12.54 7.65 7.27
CA ALA A 208 -13.80 7.26 7.90
C ALA A 208 -14.22 8.21 9.03
N ALA A 209 -13.33 8.48 10.00
CA ALA A 209 -13.65 9.28 11.19
C ALA A 209 -13.68 10.78 10.95
N LEU A 210 -12.84 11.32 10.07
CA LEU A 210 -12.69 12.78 9.90
C LEU A 210 -13.45 13.32 8.69
N GLN A 211 -13.79 12.49 7.72
CA GLN A 211 -14.47 12.94 6.50
C GLN A 211 -15.84 12.28 6.36
N THR A 212 -15.90 10.97 6.15
CA THR A 212 -17.14 10.28 5.75
C THR A 212 -18.26 10.42 6.78
N LEU A 213 -17.99 10.09 8.05
CA LEU A 213 -19.01 10.17 9.12
C LEU A 213 -19.51 11.61 9.37
N PRO A 214 -18.63 12.62 9.52
CA PRO A 214 -19.08 14.01 9.64
C PRO A 214 -19.86 14.55 8.42
N GLU A 215 -19.50 14.15 7.21
CA GLU A 215 -20.14 14.63 5.99
C GLU A 215 -21.52 14.01 5.78
N SER A 216 -21.66 12.70 6.02
CA SER A 216 -22.96 12.03 6.12
C SER A 216 -23.83 12.75 7.14
N TYR A 217 -23.33 12.99 8.36
CA TYR A 217 -24.03 13.71 9.43
C TYR A 217 -24.54 15.11 9.01
N ARG A 218 -23.70 15.93 8.37
CA ARG A 218 -24.10 17.28 7.92
C ARG A 218 -25.24 17.26 6.91
N LYS A 219 -25.27 16.28 6.01
CA LYS A 219 -26.37 16.11 5.06
C LYS A 219 -27.66 15.72 5.77
N LEU A 220 -27.54 14.98 6.88
CA LEU A 220 -28.66 14.39 7.61
C LEU A 220 -29.39 15.36 8.52
N LYS A 221 -28.73 16.34 9.16
CA LYS A 221 -29.35 17.39 10.02
C LYS A 221 -30.58 18.10 9.39
N ARG A 222 -30.84 17.88 8.11
CA ARG A 222 -31.95 18.42 7.33
C ARG A 222 -33.18 17.50 7.25
N VAL A 223 -33.14 16.24 7.73
CA VAL A 223 -34.11 15.19 7.33
C VAL A 223 -34.79 14.41 8.47
N ASN A 224 -34.27 14.37 9.71
CA ASN A 224 -34.70 13.40 10.75
C ASN A 224 -35.09 14.05 12.09
N THR A 225 -36.30 13.80 12.59
CA THR A 225 -36.77 14.35 13.88
C THR A 225 -35.99 13.86 15.12
N ASN A 226 -35.25 12.73 15.05
CA ASN A 226 -34.41 12.21 16.14
C ASN A 226 -32.93 12.61 16.04
N HIS A 227 -32.64 13.80 15.51
CA HIS A 227 -31.27 14.26 15.23
C HIS A 227 -30.29 14.15 16.41
N ALA A 228 -30.73 14.43 17.63
CA ALA A 228 -29.85 14.41 18.80
C ALA A 228 -29.33 13.00 19.16
N LEU A 229 -30.19 11.97 19.07
CA LEU A 229 -29.82 10.59 19.40
C LEU A 229 -28.86 10.01 18.34
N VAL A 230 -29.14 10.29 17.06
CA VAL A 230 -28.26 9.90 15.95
C VAL A 230 -26.92 10.65 16.03
N GLU A 231 -26.93 11.94 16.37
CA GLU A 231 -25.71 12.72 16.58
C GLU A 231 -24.83 12.11 17.68
N GLN A 232 -25.45 11.67 18.78
CA GLN A 232 -24.74 11.01 19.87
C GLN A 232 -24.10 9.69 19.40
N ALA A 233 -24.85 8.82 18.71
CA ALA A 233 -24.32 7.56 18.17
C ALA A 233 -23.16 7.78 17.17
N CYS A 234 -23.28 8.79 16.30
CA CYS A 234 -22.20 9.16 15.39
C CYS A 234 -20.95 9.67 16.15
N SER A 235 -21.15 10.50 17.17
CA SER A 235 -20.07 11.03 18.01
C SER A 235 -19.32 9.91 18.76
N ASP A 236 -20.06 9.00 19.37
CA ASP A 236 -19.48 7.86 20.10
C ASP A 236 -18.77 6.90 19.13
N CYS A 237 -19.25 6.72 17.89
CA CYS A 237 -18.50 5.97 16.87
C CYS A 237 -17.19 6.66 16.49
N ILE A 238 -17.21 7.98 16.28
CA ILE A 238 -15.99 8.72 15.96
C ILE A 238 -14.95 8.52 17.06
N LEU A 239 -15.38 8.46 18.33
CA LEU A 239 -14.50 8.18 19.46
C LEU A 239 -13.88 6.77 19.36
N VAL A 240 -14.68 5.73 19.10
CA VAL A 240 -14.20 4.34 18.91
C VAL A 240 -13.14 4.28 17.79
N VAL A 241 -13.43 4.89 16.64
CA VAL A 241 -12.50 4.90 15.49
C VAL A 241 -11.22 5.68 15.81
N LYS A 242 -11.31 6.80 16.54
CA LYS A 242 -10.14 7.57 17.00
C LYS A 242 -9.27 6.78 17.96
N LEU A 243 -9.87 6.04 18.89
CA LEU A 243 -9.12 5.20 19.82
C LEU A 243 -8.41 4.06 19.07
N LEU A 244 -9.06 3.41 18.11
CA LEU A 244 -8.39 2.42 17.23
C LEU A 244 -7.23 3.04 16.46
N LYS A 245 -7.39 4.25 15.93
CA LYS A 245 -6.31 4.97 15.26
C LYS A 245 -5.12 5.19 16.20
N ILE A 246 -5.38 5.64 17.44
CA ILE A 246 -4.32 5.85 18.44
C ILE A 246 -3.58 4.53 18.71
N PHE A 247 -4.32 3.43 18.84
CA PHE A 247 -3.74 2.10 19.05
C PHE A 247 -2.80 1.70 17.92
N MET A 248 -3.30 1.73 16.69
CA MET A 248 -2.56 1.32 15.51
C MET A 248 -1.39 2.26 15.21
N SER A 249 -1.53 3.56 15.51
CA SER A 249 -0.42 4.51 15.41
C SER A 249 0.68 4.22 16.43
N LYS A 250 0.34 3.75 17.63
CA LYS A 250 1.36 3.36 18.62
C LYS A 250 2.05 2.05 18.22
N LEU A 251 1.34 1.10 17.63
CA LEU A 251 1.94 -0.14 17.11
C LEU A 251 2.88 0.11 15.92
N SER A 252 2.52 1.02 15.02
CA SER A 252 3.31 1.32 13.82
C SER A 252 4.51 2.24 14.06
N ARG A 253 4.66 2.79 15.27
CA ARG A 253 5.73 3.73 15.62
C ARG A 253 7.11 3.09 15.54
N ALA A 254 8.02 3.76 14.85
CA ALA A 254 9.35 3.22 14.59
C ALA A 254 10.19 2.99 15.86
N ASP A 255 9.90 3.73 16.94
CA ASP A 255 10.55 3.71 18.24
C ASP A 255 9.81 2.85 19.28
N ASN A 256 8.86 2.01 18.85
CA ASN A 256 8.16 1.10 19.75
C ASN A 256 9.04 -0.12 20.10
N GLU A 257 10.01 0.09 20.98
CA GLU A 257 10.96 -0.92 21.46
C GLU A 257 10.28 -2.10 22.16
N ALA A 258 9.13 -1.86 22.81
CA ALA A 258 8.40 -2.90 23.53
C ALA A 258 7.86 -3.99 22.57
N VAL A 259 7.31 -3.56 21.43
CA VAL A 259 6.79 -4.46 20.39
C VAL A 259 7.91 -4.96 19.49
N LEU A 260 8.93 -4.15 19.19
CA LEU A 260 10.09 -4.58 18.39
C LEU A 260 10.81 -5.79 19.00
N GLN A 261 10.88 -5.86 20.34
CA GLN A 261 11.52 -6.95 21.07
C GLN A 261 10.67 -8.24 21.14
N MET A 262 9.41 -8.22 20.69
CA MET A 262 8.58 -9.42 20.64
C MET A 262 9.18 -10.44 19.68
N PRO A 263 9.07 -11.74 19.99
CA PRO A 263 9.52 -12.78 19.06
C PRO A 263 8.58 -12.89 17.85
N PRO A 264 9.06 -13.44 16.71
CA PRO A 264 8.31 -13.46 15.45
C PRO A 264 6.92 -14.13 15.52
N ASP A 265 6.75 -15.15 16.34
CA ASP A 265 5.47 -15.83 16.59
C ASP A 265 4.43 -14.87 17.19
N ARG A 266 4.88 -13.95 18.07
CA ARG A 266 4.01 -12.94 18.69
C ARG A 266 3.72 -11.78 17.75
N HIS A 267 4.66 -11.39 16.89
CA HIS A 267 4.39 -10.45 15.81
C HIS A 267 3.33 -10.97 14.85
N LEU A 268 3.39 -12.26 14.52
CA LEU A 268 2.42 -12.92 13.68
C LEU A 268 1.03 -13.01 14.34
N ALA A 269 0.97 -13.38 15.62
CA ALA A 269 -0.29 -13.39 16.37
C ALA A 269 -0.93 -11.99 16.41
N LEU A 270 -0.11 -10.95 16.60
CA LEU A 270 -0.57 -9.56 16.60
C LEU A 270 -1.04 -9.10 15.21
N LEU A 271 -0.35 -9.51 14.14
CA LEU A 271 -0.81 -9.29 12.77
C LEU A 271 -2.19 -9.92 12.54
N ARG A 272 -2.39 -11.17 12.98
CA ARG A 272 -3.67 -11.87 12.83
C ARG A 272 -4.79 -11.14 13.54
N ALA A 273 -4.59 -10.80 14.80
CA ALA A 273 -5.57 -10.08 15.61
C ALA A 273 -5.93 -8.70 15.04
N THR A 274 -4.99 -8.05 14.34
CA THR A 274 -5.21 -6.72 13.77
C THR A 274 -5.63 -6.72 12.29
N SER A 275 -5.64 -7.88 11.63
CA SER A 275 -5.82 -7.99 10.18
C SER A 275 -7.20 -7.56 9.68
N THR A 276 -8.25 -7.75 10.48
CA THR A 276 -9.64 -7.45 10.13
C THR A 276 -10.13 -6.09 10.62
N ILE A 277 -9.37 -5.40 11.49
CA ILE A 277 -9.74 -4.09 12.07
C ILE A 277 -10.16 -3.10 11.00
N ASN A 278 -9.43 -3.05 9.88
CA ASN A 278 -9.76 -2.12 8.81
C ASN A 278 -11.13 -2.42 8.16
N LYS A 279 -11.36 -3.68 7.80
CA LYS A 279 -12.63 -4.14 7.24
C LYS A 279 -13.79 -3.88 8.20
N ASP A 280 -13.58 -4.20 9.48
CA ASP A 280 -14.61 -4.09 10.51
C ASP A 280 -14.92 -2.62 10.84
N SER A 281 -13.92 -1.73 10.74
CA SER A 281 -14.12 -0.29 10.88
C SER A 281 -14.93 0.31 9.72
N SER A 282 -14.67 -0.14 8.49
CA SER A 282 -15.46 0.24 7.32
C SER A 282 -16.87 -0.33 7.38
N SER A 283 -17.04 -1.52 7.95
CA SER A 283 -18.37 -2.08 8.20
C SER A 283 -19.14 -1.26 9.23
N LEU A 284 -18.48 -0.77 10.29
CA LEU A 284 -19.12 0.05 11.32
C LEU A 284 -19.63 1.38 10.74
N THR A 285 -18.86 2.03 9.87
CA THR A 285 -19.29 3.28 9.22
C THR A 285 -20.51 3.05 8.33
N ILE A 286 -20.57 1.93 7.61
CA ILE A 286 -21.74 1.53 6.81
C ILE A 286 -22.94 1.22 7.71
N ILE A 287 -22.75 0.52 8.83
CA ILE A 287 -23.84 0.21 9.76
C ILE A 287 -24.44 1.50 10.31
N LEU A 288 -23.61 2.47 10.67
CA LEU A 288 -24.07 3.78 11.14
C LEU A 288 -24.76 4.58 10.04
N ASP A 289 -24.31 4.43 8.79
CA ASP A 289 -25.00 5.00 7.63
C ASP A 289 -26.39 4.36 7.42
N ARG A 290 -26.54 3.07 7.74
CA ARG A 290 -27.83 2.35 7.64
C ARG A 290 -28.85 2.68 8.73
N ILE A 291 -28.39 3.03 9.94
CA ILE A 291 -29.27 3.57 11.00
C ILE A 291 -30.13 4.70 10.45
N LEU A 292 -29.52 5.52 9.59
CA LEU A 292 -30.12 6.71 9.01
C LEU A 292 -31.34 6.41 8.13
N TYR A 293 -31.43 5.18 7.61
CA TYR A 293 -32.52 4.72 6.76
C TYR A 293 -33.51 3.82 7.51
N GLY A 294 -33.31 3.60 8.82
CA GLY A 294 -34.14 2.69 9.62
C GLY A 294 -34.04 1.23 9.17
N LEU A 295 -32.96 0.87 8.48
CA LEU A 295 -32.74 -0.47 7.92
C LEU A 295 -31.70 -1.24 8.74
N ASP A 296 -31.89 -2.55 8.85
CA ASP A 296 -30.92 -3.51 9.38
C ASP A 296 -30.34 -3.19 10.77
N TYR A 297 -31.21 -3.10 11.80
CA TYR A 297 -30.75 -3.01 13.19
C TYR A 297 -29.80 -4.18 13.52
N ARG A 298 -28.61 -3.85 14.04
CA ARG A 298 -27.66 -4.84 14.55
C ARG A 298 -27.35 -4.56 16.02
N PRO A 299 -27.69 -5.49 16.95
CA PRO A 299 -27.25 -5.34 18.33
C PRO A 299 -25.72 -5.33 18.37
N ASN A 300 -25.14 -4.40 19.12
CA ASN A 300 -23.69 -4.22 19.26
C ASN A 300 -22.96 -4.03 17.92
N PRO A 301 -23.18 -2.90 17.22
CA PRO A 301 -22.65 -2.65 15.87
C PRO A 301 -21.13 -2.73 15.76
N ALA A 302 -20.40 -2.54 16.87
CA ALA A 302 -18.94 -2.59 16.93
C ALA A 302 -18.38 -3.88 17.56
N ALA A 303 -19.21 -4.92 17.77
CA ALA A 303 -18.76 -6.20 18.32
C ALA A 303 -17.58 -6.86 17.57
N PRO A 304 -17.51 -6.82 16.22
CA PRO A 304 -16.35 -7.35 15.49
C PRO A 304 -15.04 -6.62 15.85
N LEU A 305 -15.07 -5.29 15.92
CA LEU A 305 -13.93 -4.47 16.35
C LEU A 305 -13.54 -4.73 17.80
N ALA A 306 -14.52 -4.92 18.68
CA ALA A 306 -14.29 -5.25 20.08
C ALA A 306 -13.52 -6.58 20.22
N ARG A 307 -13.92 -7.60 19.46
CA ARG A 307 -13.25 -8.90 19.42
C ARG A 307 -11.82 -8.77 18.91
N ASP A 308 -11.61 -8.08 17.80
CA ASP A 308 -10.28 -7.93 17.20
C ASP A 308 -9.32 -7.16 18.15
N ALA A 309 -9.81 -6.10 18.78
CA ALA A 309 -9.06 -5.36 19.79
C ALA A 309 -8.75 -6.21 21.04
N ALA A 310 -9.71 -7.01 21.51
CA ALA A 310 -9.51 -7.91 22.64
C ALA A 310 -8.45 -8.98 22.33
N GLN A 311 -8.50 -9.59 21.14
CA GLN A 311 -7.49 -10.55 20.69
C GLN A 311 -6.10 -9.91 20.61
N ALA A 312 -6.00 -8.67 20.11
CA ALA A 312 -4.72 -7.96 20.07
C ALA A 312 -4.18 -7.70 21.48
N MET A 313 -5.05 -7.35 22.43
CA MET A 313 -4.67 -7.15 23.83
C MET A 313 -4.28 -8.44 24.52
N GLU A 314 -4.94 -9.56 24.23
CA GLU A 314 -4.59 -10.88 24.74
C GLU A 314 -3.15 -11.26 24.33
N VAL A 315 -2.82 -11.11 23.03
CA VAL A 315 -1.45 -11.35 22.53
C VAL A 315 -0.42 -10.48 23.24
N LEU A 316 -0.72 -9.20 23.46
CA LEU A 316 0.18 -8.27 24.16
C LEU A 316 0.35 -8.65 25.63
N ASN A 317 -0.74 -8.95 26.33
CA ASN A 317 -0.73 -9.30 27.75
C ASN A 317 0.02 -10.61 27.99
N GLU A 318 -0.26 -11.65 27.20
CA GLU A 318 0.47 -12.92 27.28
C GLU A 318 1.97 -12.72 27.13
N TYR A 319 2.39 -11.88 26.17
CA TYR A 319 3.80 -11.59 25.98
C TYR A 319 4.41 -10.86 27.19
N PHE A 320 3.74 -9.85 27.74
CA PHE A 320 4.25 -9.12 28.90
C PHE A 320 4.26 -9.96 30.17
N ASP A 321 3.26 -10.82 30.37
CA ASP A 321 3.14 -11.71 31.54
C ASP A 321 4.23 -12.78 31.57
N LEU A 322 4.54 -13.40 30.42
CA LEU A 322 5.65 -14.34 30.27
C LEU A 322 7.02 -13.73 30.59
N GLN A 323 7.11 -12.41 30.61
CA GLN A 323 8.35 -11.67 30.81
C GLN A 323 8.48 -11.04 32.21
N GLN A 324 7.47 -11.17 33.09
CA GLN A 324 7.49 -10.57 34.43
C GLN A 324 8.61 -11.10 35.34
N GLY A 325 9.16 -12.29 35.04
CA GLY A 325 10.32 -12.88 35.75
C GLY A 325 11.70 -12.39 35.27
N SER A 326 11.76 -11.67 34.15
CA SER A 326 12.97 -11.11 33.56
C SER A 326 13.04 -9.63 33.92
N HIS A 327 14.21 -9.05 34.23
CA HIS A 327 14.34 -7.62 34.56
C HIS A 327 13.61 -6.73 33.52
N PRO A 328 12.44 -6.14 33.87
CA PRO A 328 11.62 -5.48 32.88
C PRO A 328 12.26 -4.14 32.50
N ARG A 329 12.55 -3.96 31.21
CA ARG A 329 13.05 -2.70 30.65
C ARG A 329 11.98 -1.59 30.81
N LEU A 330 12.41 -0.35 31.04
CA LEU A 330 11.53 0.81 31.27
C LEU A 330 10.51 1.01 30.14
N ASP A 331 10.95 0.98 28.88
CA ASP A 331 10.09 1.16 27.70
C ASP A 331 8.96 0.13 27.60
N ARG A 332 9.19 -1.08 28.15
CA ARG A 332 8.21 -2.17 28.15
C ARG A 332 7.08 -1.90 29.13
N ARG A 333 7.40 -1.44 30.35
CA ARG A 333 6.40 -1.08 31.36
C ARG A 333 5.55 0.09 30.89
N GLU A 334 6.17 1.12 30.32
CA GLU A 334 5.45 2.26 29.77
C GLU A 334 4.45 1.85 28.69
N PHE A 335 4.85 0.96 27.78
CA PHE A 335 3.94 0.45 26.73
C PHE A 335 2.81 -0.40 27.32
N GLN A 336 3.11 -1.27 28.29
CA GLN A 336 2.11 -2.12 28.96
C GLN A 336 1.07 -1.30 29.74
N ASP A 337 1.50 -0.29 30.49
CA ASP A 337 0.62 0.61 31.22
C ASP A 337 -0.27 1.41 30.26
N TRP A 338 0.34 1.93 29.20
CA TRP A 338 -0.37 2.64 28.15
C TRP A 338 -1.39 1.75 27.44
N SER A 339 -1.05 0.52 27.07
CA SER A 339 -1.96 -0.38 26.33
C SER A 339 -3.14 -0.80 27.21
N THR A 340 -2.88 -1.04 28.49
CA THR A 340 -3.92 -1.33 29.50
C THR A 340 -4.86 -0.13 29.68
N HIS A 341 -4.31 1.08 29.77
CA HIS A 341 -5.13 2.29 29.90
C HIS A 341 -5.96 2.54 28.63
N TRP A 342 -5.35 2.39 27.45
CA TRP A 342 -6.05 2.49 26.18
C TRP A 342 -7.22 1.50 26.09
N HIS A 343 -7.00 0.24 26.45
CA HIS A 343 -8.03 -0.80 26.37
C HIS A 343 -9.24 -0.47 27.25
N LYS A 344 -9.01 0.04 28.47
CA LYS A 344 -10.09 0.51 29.36
C LYS A 344 -10.92 1.63 28.70
N LEU A 345 -10.25 2.64 28.13
CA LEU A 345 -10.94 3.73 27.42
C LEU A 345 -11.70 3.21 26.19
N PHE A 346 -11.14 2.23 25.49
CA PHE A 346 -11.77 1.62 24.32
C PHE A 346 -13.05 0.87 24.66
N VAL A 347 -13.04 0.06 25.72
CA VAL A 347 -14.23 -0.65 26.20
C VAL A 347 -15.34 0.33 26.61
N ILE A 348 -15.01 1.37 27.37
CA ILE A 348 -15.98 2.41 27.75
C ILE A 348 -16.58 3.10 26.51
N ALA A 349 -15.77 3.39 25.48
CA ALA A 349 -16.26 3.99 24.25
C ALA A 349 -17.20 3.06 23.46
N LEU A 350 -16.93 1.74 23.48
CA LEU A 350 -17.80 0.74 22.85
C LEU A 350 -19.15 0.63 23.57
N GLU A 351 -19.16 0.59 24.91
CA GLU A 351 -20.38 0.57 25.72
C GLU A 351 -21.26 1.78 25.39
N ARG A 352 -20.68 2.98 25.42
CA ARG A 352 -21.38 4.22 25.04
C ARG A 352 -21.94 4.20 23.62
N LEU A 353 -21.19 3.66 22.66
CA LEU A 353 -21.65 3.52 21.29
C LEU A 353 -22.83 2.55 21.20
N HIS A 354 -22.76 1.40 21.88
CA HIS A 354 -23.83 0.42 21.86
C HIS A 354 -25.12 0.98 22.48
N ASP A 355 -25.01 1.69 23.60
CA ASP A 355 -26.13 2.35 24.26
C ASP A 355 -26.76 3.42 23.35
N SER A 356 -25.95 4.35 22.83
CA SER A 356 -26.44 5.42 21.95
C SER A 356 -27.01 4.89 20.63
N TYR A 357 -26.46 3.81 20.10
CA TYR A 357 -26.99 3.11 18.92
C TYR A 357 -28.37 2.50 19.20
N GLU A 358 -28.56 1.87 20.36
CA GLU A 358 -29.86 1.31 20.76
C GLU A 358 -30.91 2.42 20.94
N PHE A 359 -30.56 3.55 21.56
CA PHE A 359 -31.47 4.69 21.67
C PHE A 359 -31.79 5.36 20.32
N ALA A 360 -30.83 5.38 19.39
CA ALA A 360 -31.03 5.94 18.05
C ALA A 360 -31.89 5.04 17.14
N HIS A 361 -32.03 3.76 17.46
CA HIS A 361 -32.91 2.79 16.81
C HIS A 361 -34.08 2.42 17.73
N PRO A 362 -35.17 3.21 17.77
CA PRO A 362 -36.35 2.80 18.51
C PRO A 362 -36.83 1.45 17.98
N ARG A 363 -36.94 0.46 18.88
CA ARG A 363 -37.51 -0.85 18.54
C ARG A 363 -38.89 -0.61 17.96
N SER A 364 -39.11 -1.05 16.72
CA SER A 364 -40.42 -1.04 16.08
C SER A 364 -41.39 -1.84 16.95
N GLY A 365 -42.18 -1.15 17.78
CA GLY A 365 -43.11 -1.78 18.73
C GLY A 365 -43.55 -0.93 19.93
N GLU A 366 -42.93 0.21 20.21
CA GLU A 366 -43.39 1.13 21.27
C GLU A 366 -43.86 2.46 20.66
N THR A 367 -45.08 2.48 20.15
CA THR A 367 -45.90 3.69 19.94
C THR A 367 -47.25 3.49 20.58
#